data_AF-A0A930P8K4-F1
#
_entry.id   AF-A0A930P8K4-F1
#
_cell.length_a   1.000
_cell.length_b   1.000
_cell.length_c   1.000
_cell.angle_alpha   90.00
_cell.angle_beta   90.00
_cell.angle_gamma   90.00
#
_symmetry.space_group_name_H-M   'P 1'
#
loop_
_entity.id
_entity.type
_entity.pdbx_description
1 polymer ?
#
loop_
_entity_poly.entity_id
_entity_poly.type
_entity_poly.pdbx_seq_one_letter_code
_entity_poly.pdbx_strand_id
1 'polypeptide(L)'
;MKKLFLLLQLVMLVVFASCSSEDPDPIPQPGAEVENTIFVYMPWSGVSDTDSGLYSYFLTNIQDIKSAIVNQGGLGNKRLMIFISTKVNKGALINVQYKNGSCVDDTVAIYNNKLAGLKLNSAEWITTLLKRVKQEAPAKHYSMIVGCHGMGWIPAKPSTRINRSVVSPFGFNKNAGKAGPPTRWLGGDAYQTNISEFDKGIEDSGIGKFQYILFDDCNMTGIEVAYELRNATHHIIGSPTEIMAYGMPYKLLWNELSKVNPDYHSICTNFINFYSNYKYGNTPYPYGTISVIDCSQVEGMVNIMKEINASSSLSTVVESDIQSMDGYIPSIFYDMGDYVRKLAQNEPLLLAKFNRQLNQLVPEKGHTDDYYTALRTDGISVIPIQTYSGITISDPSTNSKVTSSLSHNRYYQATH
;
A
#
# COMPACT_ATOMS: atom_id res chain seq x y z
N MET A 1 -6.10 85.55 -2.46
CA MET A 1 -5.51 85.13 -3.75
C MET A 1 -5.23 83.64 -3.63
N LYS A 2 -6.17 82.75 -3.96
CA LYS A 2 -6.45 82.18 -5.29
C LYS A 2 -5.23 81.49 -5.93
N LYS A 3 -5.37 80.16 -6.04
CA LYS A 3 -4.81 79.17 -7.00
C LYS A 3 -3.79 78.20 -6.39
N LEU A 4 -4.12 76.94 -6.07
CA LEU A 4 -4.76 75.84 -6.82
C LEU A 4 -3.71 74.98 -7.57
N PHE A 5 -3.59 73.73 -7.10
CA PHE A 5 -3.32 72.48 -7.83
C PHE A 5 -2.24 72.45 -8.91
N LEU A 6 -1.26 71.56 -8.76
CA LEU A 6 -0.94 70.48 -9.70
C LEU A 6 0.44 69.91 -9.34
N LEU A 7 0.48 68.74 -8.68
CA LEU A 7 1.45 67.68 -9.00
C LEU A 7 1.07 66.42 -8.21
N LEU A 8 -0.11 65.89 -8.57
CA LEU A 8 -0.49 64.51 -8.35
C LEU A 8 -0.38 63.85 -9.74
N GLN A 9 0.68 63.07 -9.97
CA GLN A 9 0.80 61.98 -10.95
C GLN A 9 2.29 61.65 -11.18
N LEU A 10 2.85 60.77 -10.35
CA LEU A 10 3.77 59.77 -10.87
C LEU A 10 3.26 58.40 -10.41
N VAL A 11 2.68 57.72 -11.37
CA VAL A 11 2.08 56.40 -11.32
C VAL A 11 3.16 55.34 -11.09
N MET A 12 2.79 54.33 -10.31
CA MET A 12 3.32 52.96 -10.24
C MET A 12 4.74 52.69 -10.77
N LEU A 13 5.59 52.22 -9.85
CA LEU A 13 6.41 51.04 -10.08
C LEU A 13 6.57 50.30 -8.75
N VAL A 14 5.58 49.45 -8.45
CA VAL A 14 5.76 48.33 -7.52
C VAL A 14 6.70 47.36 -8.22
N VAL A 15 7.99 47.43 -7.89
CA VAL A 15 8.93 46.38 -8.26
C VAL A 15 8.72 45.26 -7.25
N PHE A 16 7.87 44.29 -7.60
CA PHE A 16 7.98 42.95 -7.05
C PHE A 16 9.32 42.38 -7.51
N ALA A 17 10.36 42.61 -6.73
CA ALA A 17 11.62 41.88 -6.87
C ALA A 17 11.36 40.45 -6.38
N SER A 18 10.92 39.60 -7.31
CA SER A 18 10.99 38.14 -7.18
C SER A 18 12.48 37.76 -7.19
N CYS A 19 13.12 37.81 -6.03
CA CYS A 19 14.42 37.19 -5.85
C CYS A 19 14.22 35.68 -5.71
N SER A 20 14.52 34.96 -6.79
CA SER A 20 14.85 33.55 -6.74
C SER A 20 16.23 33.40 -6.09
N SER A 21 16.25 33.18 -4.79
CA SER A 21 17.37 32.55 -4.10
C SER A 21 16.81 31.33 -3.38
N GLU A 22 17.48 30.19 -3.59
CA GLU A 22 17.29 28.94 -2.86
C GLU A 22 17.67 29.14 -1.39
N ASP A 23 16.90 29.93 -0.65
CA ASP A 23 16.91 29.84 0.80
C ASP A 23 16.26 28.51 1.17
N PRO A 24 16.92 27.66 2.00
CA PRO A 24 16.24 26.51 2.56
C PRO A 24 14.98 27.00 3.27
N ASP A 25 13.83 26.38 2.98
CA ASP A 25 12.58 26.69 3.66
C ASP A 25 12.86 26.83 5.17
N PRO A 26 12.41 27.92 5.82
CA PRO A 26 12.67 28.14 7.24
C PRO A 26 12.26 26.89 8.00
N ILE A 27 13.18 26.37 8.84
CA ILE A 27 12.96 25.15 9.62
C ILE A 27 11.64 25.32 10.40
N PRO A 28 10.58 24.58 10.05
CA PRO A 28 9.31 24.71 10.76
C PRO A 28 9.55 24.33 12.21
N GLN A 29 9.12 25.18 13.16
CA GLN A 29 9.13 24.76 14.56
C GLN A 29 8.16 23.59 14.71
N PRO A 30 8.57 22.46 15.34
CA PRO A 30 7.69 21.33 15.50
C PRO A 30 6.41 21.77 16.21
N GLY A 31 5.26 21.50 15.59
CA GLY A 31 3.97 21.72 16.26
C GLY A 31 3.86 20.86 17.53
N ALA A 32 2.86 21.14 18.38
CA ALA A 32 2.61 20.28 19.54
C ALA A 32 2.41 18.82 19.10
N GLU A 33 3.05 17.91 19.82
CA GLU A 33 2.95 16.46 19.63
C GLU A 33 1.50 16.00 19.86
N VAL A 34 0.95 15.25 18.90
CA VAL A 34 -0.41 14.70 18.98
C VAL A 34 -0.39 13.21 19.32
N GLU A 35 -1.56 12.61 19.53
CA GLU A 35 -1.65 11.20 19.88
C GLU A 35 -1.26 10.29 18.70
N ASN A 36 -1.81 10.55 17.50
CA ASN A 36 -1.50 9.78 16.29
C ASN A 36 -1.40 10.67 15.05
N THR A 37 -0.39 10.43 14.23
CA THR A 37 -0.30 10.97 12.86
C THR A 37 -0.55 9.85 11.86
N ILE A 38 -1.60 10.00 11.06
CA ILE A 38 -1.93 9.08 9.97
C ILE A 38 -1.31 9.63 8.69
N PHE A 39 -0.40 8.87 8.09
CA PHE A 39 0.28 9.22 6.85
C PHE A 39 -0.30 8.43 5.68
N VAL A 40 -0.91 9.13 4.72
CA VAL A 40 -1.39 8.55 3.46
C VAL A 40 -0.32 8.74 2.40
N TYR A 41 0.25 7.64 1.89
CA TYR A 41 1.29 7.61 0.89
C TYR A 41 0.76 7.08 -0.44
N MET A 42 0.56 7.99 -1.40
CA MET A 42 0.02 7.72 -2.73
C MET A 42 1.02 8.18 -3.82
N PRO A 43 2.13 7.43 -4.02
CA PRO A 43 3.13 7.77 -5.03
C PRO A 43 2.59 7.61 -6.46
N TRP A 44 3.42 7.96 -7.45
CA TRP A 44 3.01 7.94 -8.85
C TRP A 44 2.68 6.51 -9.30
N SER A 45 1.40 6.29 -9.65
CA SER A 45 0.88 5.02 -10.15
C SER A 45 0.64 5.04 -11.67
N GLY A 46 0.90 6.16 -12.34
CA GLY A 46 0.74 6.22 -13.80
C GLY A 46 1.90 5.60 -14.57
N VAL A 47 1.72 5.48 -15.88
CA VAL A 47 2.74 4.94 -16.80
C VAL A 47 3.43 6.06 -17.56
N SER A 48 2.72 7.15 -17.84
CA SER A 48 3.20 8.32 -18.56
C SER A 48 2.39 9.55 -18.18
N ASP A 49 2.78 10.73 -18.66
CA ASP A 49 2.03 11.99 -18.41
C ASP A 49 0.59 11.98 -18.97
N THR A 50 0.25 11.01 -19.83
CA THR A 50 -1.08 10.84 -20.42
C THR A 50 -1.87 9.66 -19.85
N ASP A 51 -1.24 8.84 -19.01
CA ASP A 51 -1.83 7.68 -18.34
C ASP A 51 -1.51 7.80 -16.85
N SER A 52 -2.41 8.45 -16.11
CA SER A 52 -2.24 8.77 -14.69
C SER A 52 -2.50 7.59 -13.74
N GLY A 53 -2.74 6.39 -14.27
CA GLY A 53 -2.99 5.19 -13.47
C GLY A 53 -4.13 5.39 -12.47
N LEU A 54 -3.82 5.18 -11.18
CA LEU A 54 -4.81 5.20 -10.09
C LEU A 54 -5.09 6.59 -9.51
N TYR A 55 -4.49 7.66 -10.05
CA TYR A 55 -4.57 9.00 -9.47
C TYR A 55 -6.01 9.50 -9.23
N SER A 56 -6.95 9.24 -10.15
CA SER A 56 -8.36 9.63 -9.95
C SER A 56 -9.02 8.89 -8.78
N TYR A 57 -8.72 7.61 -8.59
CA TYR A 57 -9.20 6.82 -7.47
C TYR A 57 -8.59 7.30 -6.14
N PHE A 58 -7.31 7.66 -6.15
CA PHE A 58 -6.65 8.26 -4.99
C PHE A 58 -7.34 9.56 -4.53
N LEU A 59 -7.77 10.40 -5.48
CA LEU A 59 -8.55 11.61 -5.15
C LEU A 59 -9.90 11.26 -4.49
N THR A 60 -10.60 10.24 -5.00
CA THR A 60 -11.84 9.73 -4.38
C THR A 60 -11.57 9.23 -2.96
N ASN A 61 -10.50 8.46 -2.75
CA ASN A 61 -10.15 7.95 -1.42
C ASN A 61 -9.81 9.08 -0.43
N ILE A 62 -9.03 10.08 -0.86
CA ILE A 62 -8.73 11.26 -0.05
C ILE A 62 -10.02 12.02 0.29
N GLN A 63 -10.95 12.15 -0.66
CA GLN A 63 -12.25 12.78 -0.41
C GLN A 63 -13.10 11.98 0.59
N ASP A 64 -13.10 10.65 0.51
CA ASP A 64 -13.79 9.78 1.46
C ASP A 64 -13.22 9.91 2.88
N ILE A 65 -11.89 9.96 3.02
CA ILE A 65 -11.19 10.25 4.28
C ILE A 65 -11.62 11.62 4.83
N LYS A 66 -11.53 12.68 4.02
CA LYS A 66 -11.90 14.05 4.43
C LYS A 66 -13.38 14.15 4.82
N SER A 67 -14.25 13.46 4.09
CA SER A 67 -15.68 13.42 4.40
C SER A 67 -15.94 12.74 5.75
N ALA A 68 -15.22 11.64 6.04
CA ALA A 68 -15.31 10.98 7.34
C ALA A 68 -14.80 11.87 8.48
N ILE A 69 -13.71 12.61 8.27
CA ILE A 69 -13.21 13.60 9.24
C ILE A 69 -14.25 14.68 9.52
N VAL A 70 -14.90 15.22 8.48
CA VAL A 70 -15.98 16.21 8.64
C VAL A 70 -17.13 15.63 9.44
N ASN A 71 -17.56 14.41 9.13
CA ASN A 71 -18.64 13.72 9.85
C ASN A 71 -18.30 13.45 11.31
N GLN A 72 -17.01 13.28 11.65
CA GLN A 72 -16.53 13.14 13.03
C GLN A 72 -16.38 14.48 13.77
N GLY A 73 -16.61 15.61 13.10
CA GLY A 73 -16.41 16.94 13.68
C GLY A 73 -14.94 17.36 13.78
N GLY A 74 -14.04 16.71 13.02
CA GLY A 74 -12.64 17.08 12.92
C GLY A 74 -11.66 15.96 13.29
N LEU A 75 -10.38 16.30 13.39
CA LEU A 75 -9.29 15.35 13.64
C LEU A 75 -9.06 15.06 15.13
N GLY A 76 -9.59 15.87 16.05
CA GLY A 76 -9.30 15.74 17.48
C GLY A 76 -7.78 15.84 17.75
N ASN A 77 -7.25 14.98 18.63
CA ASN A 77 -5.82 14.92 18.93
C ASN A 77 -5.02 14.06 17.91
N LYS A 78 -5.28 14.26 16.62
CA LYS A 78 -4.69 13.50 15.52
C LYS A 78 -4.26 14.44 14.39
N ARG A 79 -3.36 13.97 13.53
CA ARG A 79 -2.97 14.68 12.30
C ARG A 79 -3.10 13.77 11.09
N LEU A 80 -3.37 14.37 9.94
CA LEU A 80 -3.41 13.69 8.65
C LEU A 80 -2.39 14.34 7.72
N MET A 81 -1.37 13.58 7.34
CA MET A 81 -0.40 13.95 6.32
C MET A 81 -0.68 13.13 5.06
N ILE A 82 -0.64 13.76 3.89
CA ILE A 82 -0.87 13.10 2.61
C ILE A 82 0.30 13.41 1.69
N PHE A 83 1.00 12.38 1.24
CA PHE A 83 1.84 12.51 0.05
C PHE A 83 1.08 11.96 -1.15
N ILE A 84 0.93 12.77 -2.20
CA ILE A 84 0.30 12.34 -3.46
C ILE A 84 1.08 12.83 -4.68
N SER A 85 1.30 11.93 -5.65
CA SER A 85 1.88 12.28 -6.95
C SER A 85 0.83 12.56 -8.00
N THR A 86 0.79 13.80 -8.46
CA THR A 86 -0.14 14.28 -9.50
C THR A 86 0.34 14.00 -10.92
N LYS A 87 1.67 13.89 -11.10
CA LYS A 87 2.34 13.59 -12.37
C LYS A 87 3.60 12.77 -12.10
N VAL A 88 4.14 12.16 -13.15
CA VAL A 88 5.41 11.40 -13.11
C VAL A 88 6.57 12.24 -12.54
N ASN A 89 6.52 13.57 -12.67
CA ASN A 89 7.55 14.50 -12.20
C ASN A 89 7.08 15.41 -11.05
N LYS A 90 5.88 15.22 -10.48
CA LYS A 90 5.34 16.14 -9.47
C LYS A 90 4.60 15.42 -8.33
N GLY A 91 5.22 15.41 -7.15
CA GLY A 91 4.62 15.02 -5.87
C GLY A 91 4.32 16.23 -4.98
N ALA A 92 3.38 16.07 -4.05
CA ALA A 92 3.10 17.06 -3.01
C ALA A 92 2.94 16.38 -1.66
N LEU A 93 3.50 16.97 -0.61
CA LEU A 93 3.20 16.64 0.78
C LEU A 93 2.23 17.70 1.33
N ILE A 94 1.12 17.23 1.88
CA ILE A 94 -0.01 18.05 2.31
C ILE A 94 -0.28 17.73 3.78
N ASN A 95 -0.43 18.77 4.59
CA ASN A 95 -0.96 18.70 5.94
C ASN A 95 -2.44 19.07 5.89
N VAL A 96 -3.33 18.12 6.20
CA VAL A 96 -4.78 18.36 6.19
C VAL A 96 -5.19 18.92 7.55
N GLN A 97 -5.71 20.14 7.54
CA GLN A 97 -6.21 20.82 8.73
C GLN A 97 -7.75 20.79 8.74
N TYR A 98 -8.36 20.84 9.92
CA TYR A 98 -9.81 21.00 10.05
C TYR A 98 -10.14 22.40 10.57
N LYS A 99 -10.82 23.21 9.75
CA LYS A 99 -11.18 24.61 10.05
C LYS A 99 -12.60 24.89 9.61
N ASN A 100 -13.39 25.55 10.47
CA ASN A 100 -14.74 26.01 10.17
C ASN A 100 -15.65 24.93 9.55
N GLY A 101 -15.62 23.72 10.11
CA GLY A 101 -16.46 22.61 9.64
C GLY A 101 -15.93 21.86 8.40
N SER A 102 -14.76 22.22 7.87
CA SER A 102 -14.22 21.66 6.62
C SER A 102 -12.75 21.26 6.73
N CYS A 103 -12.33 20.29 5.91
CA CYS A 103 -10.91 19.99 5.71
C CYS A 103 -10.28 21.02 4.77
N VAL A 104 -9.12 21.55 5.15
CA VAL A 104 -8.33 22.52 4.37
C VAL A 104 -6.94 21.94 4.16
N ASP A 105 -6.50 21.93 2.91
CA ASP A 105 -5.20 21.40 2.53
C ASP A 105 -4.14 22.49 2.64
N ASP A 106 -3.11 22.24 3.45
CA ASP A 106 -1.91 23.06 3.53
C ASP A 106 -0.77 22.32 2.82
N THR A 107 -0.31 22.86 1.69
CA THR A 107 0.76 22.22 0.91
C THR A 107 2.09 22.55 1.55
N VAL A 108 2.69 21.56 2.19
CA VAL A 108 3.95 21.69 2.93
C VAL A 108 5.15 21.69 2.00
N ALA A 109 5.14 20.82 0.99
CA ALA A 109 6.26 20.70 0.05
C ALA A 109 5.77 20.20 -1.31
N ILE A 110 6.43 20.66 -2.37
CA ILE A 110 6.27 20.16 -3.74
C ILE A 110 7.58 19.54 -4.17
N TYR A 111 7.52 18.31 -4.69
CA TYR A 111 8.68 17.54 -5.10
C TYR A 111 8.74 17.42 -6.62
N ASN A 112 9.90 17.71 -7.18
CA ASN A 112 10.23 17.33 -8.55
C ASN A 112 10.73 15.89 -8.57
N ASN A 113 9.85 14.95 -8.89
CA ASN A 113 10.15 13.52 -8.89
C ASN A 113 11.18 13.08 -9.96
N LYS A 114 11.56 13.97 -10.88
CA LYS A 114 12.60 13.75 -11.89
C LYS A 114 13.93 14.46 -11.59
N LEU A 115 14.06 15.11 -10.43
CA LEU A 115 15.30 15.79 -10.07
C LEU A 115 16.46 14.79 -10.07
N ALA A 116 17.59 15.17 -10.67
CA ALA A 116 18.78 14.32 -10.70
C ALA A 116 19.20 13.98 -9.26
N GLY A 117 19.29 12.68 -8.94
CA GLY A 117 19.60 12.19 -7.60
C GLY A 117 18.38 11.71 -6.79
N LEU A 118 17.17 12.22 -7.06
CA LEU A 118 15.95 11.73 -6.42
C LEU A 118 15.45 10.46 -7.11
N LYS A 119 15.72 9.31 -6.48
CA LYS A 119 15.14 8.03 -6.87
C LYS A 119 13.84 7.81 -6.09
N LEU A 120 12.71 8.14 -6.71
CA LEU A 120 11.40 7.83 -6.11
C LEU A 120 11.35 6.38 -5.63
N ASN A 121 10.69 6.16 -4.50
CA ASN A 121 10.50 4.85 -3.89
C ASN A 121 11.79 4.13 -3.45
N SER A 122 12.96 4.77 -3.52
CA SER A 122 14.17 4.27 -2.85
C SER A 122 14.10 4.46 -1.34
N ALA A 123 14.93 3.75 -0.59
CA ALA A 123 15.08 3.92 0.84
C ALA A 123 15.40 5.37 1.23
N GLU A 124 16.29 6.04 0.47
CA GLU A 124 16.66 7.46 0.70
C GLU A 124 15.46 8.41 0.53
N TRP A 125 14.66 8.18 -0.51
CA TRP A 125 13.45 8.96 -0.76
C TRP A 125 12.44 8.80 0.37
N ILE A 126 12.15 7.55 0.75
CA ILE A 126 11.19 7.22 1.81
C ILE A 126 11.68 7.79 3.15
N THR A 127 12.97 7.64 3.45
CA THR A 127 13.63 8.24 4.63
C THR A 127 13.39 9.74 4.69
N THR A 128 13.67 10.44 3.59
CA THR A 128 13.53 11.91 3.51
C THR A 128 12.09 12.33 3.73
N LEU A 129 11.15 11.65 3.06
CA LEU A 129 9.73 11.95 3.17
C LEU A 129 9.20 11.71 4.59
N LEU A 130 9.54 10.58 5.21
CA LEU A 130 9.10 10.24 6.57
C LEU A 130 9.74 11.14 7.63
N LYS A 131 11.00 11.55 7.45
CA LYS A 131 11.62 12.60 8.29
C LYS A 131 10.82 13.89 8.21
N ARG A 132 10.41 14.31 7.00
CA ARG A 132 9.57 15.50 6.84
C ARG A 132 8.19 15.34 7.49
N VAL A 133 7.54 14.18 7.33
CA VAL A 133 6.26 13.87 8.01
C VAL A 133 6.43 13.99 9.53
N LYS A 134 7.49 13.41 10.10
CA LYS A 134 7.76 13.47 11.55
C LYS A 134 7.97 14.91 12.04
N GLN A 135 8.66 15.73 11.27
CA GLN A 135 8.91 17.15 11.60
C GLN A 135 7.62 17.99 11.60
N GLU A 136 6.77 17.78 10.60
CA GLU A 136 5.55 18.58 10.36
C GLU A 136 4.36 18.14 11.21
N ALA A 137 4.32 16.85 11.53
CA ALA A 137 3.26 16.22 12.30
C ALA A 137 3.85 15.28 13.37
N PRO A 138 4.56 15.83 14.38
CA PRO A 138 5.07 15.04 15.50
C PRO A 138 3.92 14.38 16.26
N ALA A 139 4.06 13.08 16.55
CA ALA A 139 3.07 12.30 17.27
C ALA A 139 3.72 11.16 18.07
N LYS A 140 3.02 10.69 19.11
CA LYS A 140 3.43 9.49 19.87
C LYS A 140 3.34 8.22 19.04
N HIS A 141 2.33 8.16 18.18
CA HIS A 141 2.07 7.05 17.29
C HIS A 141 1.99 7.51 15.84
N TYR A 142 2.37 6.61 14.93
CA TYR A 142 2.24 6.80 13.50
C TYR A 142 1.50 5.61 12.89
N SER A 143 0.57 5.90 12.00
CA SER A 143 -0.11 4.92 11.14
C SER A 143 0.16 5.26 9.68
N MET A 144 0.23 4.25 8.81
CA MET A 144 0.44 4.48 7.38
C MET A 144 -0.62 3.80 6.53
N ILE A 145 -1.09 4.50 5.52
CA ILE A 145 -1.94 3.98 4.46
C ILE A 145 -1.15 4.12 3.16
N VAL A 146 -0.88 3.02 2.49
CA VAL A 146 -0.19 2.98 1.20
C VAL A 146 -1.22 2.74 0.12
N GLY A 147 -1.19 3.55 -0.93
CA GLY A 147 -1.99 3.33 -2.13
C GLY A 147 -1.12 3.48 -3.37
N CYS A 148 -0.77 2.38 -4.01
CA CYS A 148 0.10 2.32 -5.16
C CYS A 148 -0.24 1.08 -6.02
N HIS A 149 0.77 0.50 -6.66
CA HIS A 149 0.78 -0.82 -7.27
C HIS A 149 1.52 -1.78 -6.34
N GLY A 150 0.80 -2.75 -5.78
CA GLY A 150 1.38 -3.86 -5.01
C GLY A 150 1.69 -5.05 -5.90
N MET A 151 2.81 -5.72 -5.65
CA MET A 151 3.18 -6.98 -6.30
C MET A 151 3.80 -7.96 -5.28
N GLY A 152 3.32 -7.88 -4.04
CA GLY A 152 3.86 -8.63 -2.93
C GLY A 152 5.37 -8.40 -2.77
N TRP A 153 6.12 -9.50 -2.63
CA TRP A 153 7.56 -9.49 -2.42
C TRP A 153 8.38 -9.55 -3.71
N ILE A 154 7.76 -9.68 -4.88
CA ILE A 154 8.49 -9.87 -6.14
C ILE A 154 9.33 -8.62 -6.44
N PRO A 155 10.65 -8.75 -6.68
CA PRO A 155 11.52 -7.59 -6.87
C PRO A 155 11.08 -6.68 -8.02
N ALA A 156 11.19 -5.38 -7.78
CA ALA A 156 11.03 -4.34 -8.77
C ALA A 156 12.02 -4.54 -9.93
N LYS A 157 11.57 -4.33 -11.16
CA LYS A 157 12.50 -4.30 -12.31
C LYS A 157 13.40 -3.06 -12.20
N PRO A 158 14.72 -3.17 -12.45
CA PRO A 158 15.61 -2.02 -12.52
C PRO A 158 15.08 -1.02 -13.55
N SER A 159 14.77 0.21 -13.12
CA SER A 159 14.24 1.29 -13.95
C SER A 159 15.29 1.80 -14.94
N THR A 160 15.74 0.98 -15.88
CA THR A 160 16.92 1.31 -16.69
C THR A 160 16.62 2.05 -17.99
N ARG A 161 15.36 2.20 -18.47
CA ARG A 161 15.10 2.97 -19.70
C ARG A 161 13.72 3.64 -19.72
N ILE A 162 13.70 4.97 -19.69
CA ILE A 162 12.54 5.85 -19.90
C ILE A 162 12.00 5.80 -21.36
N ASN A 163 12.71 5.13 -22.30
CA ASN A 163 12.48 5.23 -23.75
C ASN A 163 12.05 3.94 -24.48
N ARG A 164 11.35 3.01 -23.83
CA ARG A 164 10.60 1.99 -24.57
C ARG A 164 9.12 2.15 -24.26
N SER A 165 8.27 2.13 -25.29
CA SER A 165 6.83 1.96 -25.13
C SER A 165 6.60 0.94 -24.03
N VAL A 166 6.02 1.41 -22.93
CA VAL A 166 5.97 0.69 -21.66
C VAL A 166 4.92 -0.41 -21.81
N VAL A 167 5.31 -1.48 -22.48
CA VAL A 167 4.59 -2.74 -22.49
C VAL A 167 4.67 -3.26 -21.06
N SER A 168 3.49 -3.55 -20.50
CA SER A 168 3.31 -4.22 -19.20
C SER A 168 4.42 -5.27 -18.97
N PRO A 169 4.92 -5.46 -17.74
CA PRO A 169 6.00 -6.40 -17.46
C PRO A 169 5.55 -7.87 -17.60
N PHE A 170 4.32 -8.06 -18.09
CA PHE A 170 3.62 -9.30 -18.41
C PHE A 170 3.19 -9.39 -19.89
N GLY A 171 3.52 -8.42 -20.74
CA GLY A 171 3.18 -8.47 -22.17
C GLY A 171 1.68 -8.27 -22.47
N PHE A 172 0.85 -7.96 -21.49
CA PHE A 172 -0.58 -7.73 -21.71
C PHE A 172 -0.81 -6.47 -22.54
N ASN A 173 -1.46 -6.65 -23.69
CA ASN A 173 -1.91 -5.57 -24.56
C ASN A 173 -2.94 -4.72 -23.82
N LYS A 174 -2.60 -3.47 -23.49
CA LYS A 174 -3.53 -2.51 -22.84
C LYS A 174 -4.80 -2.25 -23.67
N ASN A 175 -4.77 -2.53 -24.97
CA ASN A 175 -5.89 -2.40 -25.90
C ASN A 175 -6.71 -3.70 -26.06
N ALA A 176 -6.31 -4.81 -25.41
CA ALA A 176 -7.19 -5.97 -25.31
C ALA A 176 -8.31 -5.59 -24.33
N GLY A 177 -9.51 -5.35 -24.84
CA GLY A 177 -10.66 -4.85 -24.09
C GLY A 177 -10.85 -5.59 -22.78
N LYS A 178 -10.51 -4.91 -21.67
CA LYS A 178 -10.76 -5.42 -20.32
C LYS A 178 -12.24 -5.22 -20.02
N ALA A 179 -12.99 -6.30 -19.92
CA ALA A 179 -14.44 -6.28 -19.74
C ALA A 179 -14.90 -5.97 -18.30
N GLY A 180 -13.98 -5.87 -17.33
CA GLY A 180 -14.29 -5.69 -15.90
C GLY A 180 -13.62 -4.47 -15.24
N PRO A 181 -13.88 -4.23 -13.94
CA PRO A 181 -13.32 -3.10 -13.21
C PRO A 181 -11.79 -3.17 -13.21
N PRO A 182 -11.10 -2.03 -13.29
CA PRO A 182 -9.68 -2.01 -12.96
C PRO A 182 -9.48 -2.40 -11.49
N THR A 183 -8.31 -2.95 -11.19
CA THR A 183 -7.86 -3.31 -9.84
C THR A 183 -6.69 -2.42 -9.42
N ARG A 184 -6.36 -2.39 -8.13
CA ARG A 184 -5.19 -1.69 -7.54
C ARG A 184 -3.85 -2.37 -7.84
N TRP A 185 -3.86 -3.19 -8.88
CA TRP A 185 -2.72 -3.59 -9.65
C TRP A 185 -3.21 -3.97 -11.04
N LEU A 186 -3.13 -2.98 -11.93
CA LEU A 186 -3.24 -3.15 -13.37
C LEU A 186 -2.72 -1.92 -14.12
N GLY A 187 -1.39 -1.85 -14.33
CA GLY A 187 -0.74 -0.90 -15.24
C GLY A 187 -0.02 0.27 -14.57
N GLY A 188 1.33 0.18 -14.50
CA GLY A 188 2.26 1.22 -14.06
C GLY A 188 3.64 0.65 -13.69
N ASP A 189 4.64 0.81 -14.57
CA ASP A 189 6.00 0.25 -14.42
C ASP A 189 7.08 1.27 -14.08
N ALA A 190 6.72 2.56 -14.01
CA ALA A 190 7.70 3.62 -13.95
C ALA A 190 8.48 3.64 -12.62
N TYR A 191 7.80 3.36 -11.49
CA TYR A 191 8.39 3.42 -10.15
C TYR A 191 7.84 2.31 -9.24
N GLN A 192 8.35 1.10 -9.38
CA GLN A 192 8.08 0.00 -8.44
C GLN A 192 8.95 0.15 -7.18
N THR A 193 8.39 -0.17 -6.02
CA THR A 193 9.09 -0.13 -4.73
C THR A 193 9.44 -1.55 -4.31
N ASN A 194 10.71 -1.83 -4.04
CA ASN A 194 11.08 -3.06 -3.35
C ASN A 194 10.68 -2.95 -1.87
N ILE A 195 10.11 -4.00 -1.29
CA ILE A 195 9.74 -4.02 0.13
C ILE A 195 10.98 -3.82 1.03
N SER A 196 12.16 -4.32 0.63
CA SER A 196 13.45 -4.02 1.29
C SER A 196 13.79 -2.53 1.33
N GLU A 197 13.60 -1.81 0.22
CA GLU A 197 13.84 -0.35 0.17
C GLU A 197 12.84 0.39 1.05
N PHE A 198 11.61 -0.10 1.11
CA PHE A 198 10.55 0.45 1.95
C PHE A 198 10.83 0.25 3.44
N ASP A 199 11.14 -0.98 3.85
CA ASP A 199 11.59 -1.32 5.21
C ASP A 199 12.79 -0.48 5.63
N LYS A 200 13.82 -0.43 4.78
CA LYS A 200 15.04 0.34 5.05
C LYS A 200 14.76 1.83 5.19
N GLY A 201 13.91 2.38 4.32
CA GLY A 201 13.53 3.79 4.39
C GLY A 201 12.74 4.15 5.66
N ILE A 202 11.91 3.23 6.16
CA ILE A 202 11.22 3.38 7.44
C ILE A 202 12.22 3.37 8.59
N GLU A 203 13.12 2.38 8.62
CA GLU A 203 14.18 2.24 9.63
C GLU A 203 15.03 3.53 9.70
N ASP A 204 15.58 3.96 8.57
CA ASP A 204 16.50 5.11 8.48
C ASP A 204 15.83 6.47 8.74
N SER A 205 14.50 6.53 8.63
CA SER A 205 13.76 7.74 8.98
C SER A 205 13.77 8.03 10.48
N GLY A 206 13.96 7.00 11.31
CA GLY A 206 13.81 7.10 12.76
C GLY A 206 12.39 7.47 13.20
N ILE A 207 11.37 7.29 12.34
CA ILE A 207 9.96 7.55 12.69
C ILE A 207 9.43 6.56 13.73
N GLY A 208 10.08 5.40 13.85
CA GLY A 208 9.68 4.32 14.74
C GLY A 208 8.73 3.34 14.07
N LYS A 209 8.27 2.36 14.84
CA LYS A 209 7.38 1.31 14.36
C LYS A 209 5.96 1.86 14.18
N PHE A 210 5.38 1.67 13.01
CA PHE A 210 3.99 2.06 12.74
C PHE A 210 3.01 1.19 13.54
N GLN A 211 1.90 1.77 13.99
CA GLN A 211 0.80 1.02 14.63
C GLN A 211 0.21 0.00 13.66
N TYR A 212 0.00 0.44 12.42
CA TYR A 212 -0.33 -0.40 11.29
C TYR A 212 0.23 0.23 10.01
N ILE A 213 0.49 -0.61 9.03
CA ILE A 213 0.62 -0.22 7.62
C ILE A 213 -0.53 -0.91 6.89
N LEU A 214 -1.47 -0.11 6.39
CA LEU A 214 -2.54 -0.58 5.53
C LEU A 214 -2.04 -0.47 4.09
N PHE A 215 -1.96 -1.60 3.41
CA PHE A 215 -1.75 -1.65 1.97
C PHE A 215 -3.10 -1.70 1.28
N ASP A 216 -3.50 -0.57 0.72
CA ASP A 216 -4.59 -0.49 -0.24
C ASP A 216 -4.01 -0.92 -1.60
N ASP A 217 -3.53 -2.15 -1.69
CA ASP A 217 -2.76 -2.65 -2.81
C ASP A 217 -3.01 -4.16 -2.93
N CYS A 218 -2.80 -4.71 -4.13
CA CYS A 218 -3.00 -6.14 -4.36
C CYS A 218 -1.84 -6.99 -3.84
N ASN A 219 -2.15 -8.20 -3.34
CA ASN A 219 -1.20 -9.23 -2.89
C ASN A 219 -0.18 -8.78 -1.84
N MET A 220 -0.55 -7.88 -0.93
CA MET A 220 0.37 -7.33 0.08
C MET A 220 0.35 -8.07 1.42
N THR A 221 -0.47 -9.11 1.55
CA THR A 221 -0.52 -9.97 2.76
C THR A 221 0.10 -11.34 2.47
N GLY A 222 1.37 -11.33 2.04
CA GLY A 222 2.20 -12.52 1.94
C GLY A 222 3.16 -12.65 3.12
N ILE A 223 3.52 -13.88 3.49
CA ILE A 223 4.47 -14.14 4.59
C ILE A 223 5.85 -13.51 4.33
N GLU A 224 6.25 -13.41 3.07
CA GLU A 224 7.50 -12.79 2.65
C GLU A 224 7.50 -11.28 2.90
N VAL A 225 6.38 -10.61 2.60
CA VAL A 225 6.17 -9.18 2.90
C VAL A 225 6.10 -8.96 4.41
N ALA A 226 5.35 -9.81 5.11
CA ALA A 226 5.22 -9.74 6.56
C ALA A 226 6.57 -9.93 7.26
N TYR A 227 7.40 -10.86 6.78
CA TYR A 227 8.75 -11.06 7.27
C TYR A 227 9.59 -9.81 7.06
N GLU A 228 9.58 -9.22 5.86
CA GLU A 228 10.41 -8.05 5.59
C GLU A 228 10.00 -6.84 6.43
N LEU A 229 8.70 -6.60 6.64
CA LEU A 229 8.19 -5.42 7.36
C LEU A 229 7.97 -5.62 8.87
N ARG A 230 8.29 -6.78 9.44
CA ARG A 230 7.96 -7.13 10.83
C ARG A 230 8.51 -6.14 11.88
N ASN A 231 9.59 -5.44 11.55
CA ASN A 231 10.20 -4.42 12.41
C ASN A 231 9.67 -3.01 12.13
N ALA A 232 9.15 -2.77 10.93
CA ALA A 232 8.61 -1.48 10.50
C ALA A 232 7.18 -1.22 11.02
N THR A 233 6.38 -2.26 11.28
CA THR A 233 4.98 -2.10 11.73
C THR A 233 4.53 -3.17 12.72
N HIS A 234 3.59 -2.83 13.61
CA HIS A 234 2.95 -3.80 14.50
C HIS A 234 1.92 -4.66 13.77
N HIS A 235 1.15 -4.06 12.84
CA HIS A 235 0.17 -4.78 12.05
C HIS A 235 0.29 -4.44 10.56
N ILE A 236 0.02 -5.41 9.70
CA ILE A 236 -0.20 -5.19 8.27
C ILE A 236 -1.67 -5.45 7.99
N ILE A 237 -2.33 -4.53 7.29
CA ILE A 237 -3.71 -4.69 6.83
C ILE A 237 -3.68 -4.68 5.31
N GLY A 238 -4.28 -5.65 4.64
CA GLY A 238 -4.30 -5.67 3.19
C GLY A 238 -5.03 -6.88 2.61
N SER A 239 -4.89 -7.07 1.31
CA SER A 239 -5.52 -8.17 0.58
C SER A 239 -4.47 -9.19 0.11
N PRO A 240 -4.75 -10.51 0.22
CA PRO A 240 -3.93 -11.54 -0.40
C PRO A 240 -4.16 -11.64 -1.91
N THR A 241 -5.30 -11.13 -2.40
CA THR A 241 -5.70 -11.12 -3.82
C THR A 241 -5.70 -9.70 -4.39
N GLU A 242 -6.27 -9.52 -5.60
CA GLU A 242 -6.55 -8.20 -6.16
C GLU A 242 -7.65 -7.44 -5.40
N ILE A 243 -7.49 -6.12 -5.26
CA ILE A 243 -8.49 -5.15 -4.77
C ILE A 243 -8.96 -4.32 -5.97
N MET A 244 -10.25 -3.98 -6.06
CA MET A 244 -10.77 -3.17 -7.16
C MET A 244 -10.22 -1.74 -7.06
N ALA A 245 -10.09 -1.01 -8.16
CA ALA A 245 -9.42 0.29 -8.20
C ALA A 245 -10.01 1.33 -7.22
N TYR A 246 -11.30 1.19 -6.87
CA TYR A 246 -11.93 1.97 -5.80
C TYR A 246 -11.14 1.90 -4.48
N GLY A 247 -10.56 0.74 -4.15
CA GLY A 247 -9.76 0.53 -2.95
C GLY A 247 -10.57 0.42 -1.67
N MET A 248 -9.91 0.71 -0.56
CA MET A 248 -10.55 0.65 0.75
C MET A 248 -11.72 1.64 0.85
N PRO A 249 -12.88 1.24 1.41
CA PRO A 249 -14.01 2.14 1.64
C PRO A 249 -13.75 3.06 2.84
N TYR A 250 -12.83 4.01 2.69
CA TYR A 250 -12.33 4.85 3.78
C TYR A 250 -13.42 5.57 4.55
N LYS A 251 -14.51 5.98 3.90
CA LYS A 251 -15.64 6.61 4.59
C LYS A 251 -16.24 5.72 5.69
N LEU A 252 -16.26 4.40 5.47
CA LEU A 252 -16.72 3.39 6.43
C LEU A 252 -15.62 3.03 7.43
N LEU A 253 -14.38 2.88 6.96
CA LEU A 253 -13.28 2.36 7.77
C LEU A 253 -12.59 3.42 8.64
N TRP A 254 -12.72 4.71 8.31
CA TRP A 254 -11.97 5.79 8.95
C TRP A 254 -12.19 5.87 10.47
N ASN A 255 -13.36 5.47 10.96
CA ASN A 255 -13.60 5.43 12.40
C ASN A 255 -12.61 4.53 13.12
N GLU A 256 -12.32 3.35 12.58
CA GLU A 256 -11.35 2.43 13.17
C GLU A 256 -9.91 2.82 12.81
N LEU A 257 -9.66 3.15 11.53
CA LEU A 257 -8.33 3.51 11.06
C LEU A 257 -7.76 4.75 11.76
N SER A 258 -8.62 5.66 12.24
CA SER A 258 -8.17 6.86 12.96
C SER A 258 -8.01 6.66 14.47
N LYS A 259 -8.22 5.47 15.01
CA LYS A 259 -7.96 5.18 16.43
C LYS A 259 -6.51 4.78 16.65
N VAL A 260 -6.03 5.00 17.87
CA VAL A 260 -4.73 4.47 18.34
C VAL A 260 -4.79 2.95 18.49
N ASN A 261 -5.94 2.40 18.86
CA ASN A 261 -6.17 0.95 18.89
C ASN A 261 -7.38 0.65 17.99
N PRO A 262 -7.15 0.39 16.69
CA PRO A 262 -8.21 0.02 15.77
C PRO A 262 -8.85 -1.32 16.17
N ASP A 263 -10.16 -1.44 16.00
CA ASP A 263 -10.81 -2.76 15.97
C ASP A 263 -10.60 -3.40 14.59
N TYR A 264 -9.59 -4.26 14.50
CA TYR A 264 -9.24 -4.96 13.27
C TYR A 264 -10.35 -5.89 12.76
N HIS A 265 -11.15 -6.48 13.66
CA HIS A 265 -12.29 -7.30 13.29
C HIS A 265 -13.34 -6.48 12.56
N SER A 266 -13.66 -5.30 13.10
CA SER A 266 -14.57 -4.34 12.48
C SER A 266 -14.06 -3.84 11.13
N ILE A 267 -12.74 -3.64 10.96
CA ILE A 267 -12.15 -3.26 9.67
C ILE A 267 -12.39 -4.35 8.62
N CYS A 268 -12.04 -5.61 8.91
CA CYS A 268 -12.25 -6.72 7.98
C CYS A 268 -13.73 -6.93 7.65
N THR A 269 -14.59 -6.92 8.67
CA THR A 269 -16.04 -7.10 8.50
C THR A 269 -16.65 -6.00 7.64
N ASN A 270 -16.31 -4.74 7.88
CA ASN A 270 -16.85 -3.62 7.09
C ASN A 270 -16.32 -3.61 5.65
N PHE A 271 -15.07 -4.00 5.43
CA PHE A 271 -14.51 -4.16 4.09
C PHE A 271 -15.27 -5.25 3.30
N ILE A 272 -15.48 -6.43 3.91
CA ILE A 272 -16.21 -7.52 3.24
C ILE A 272 -17.65 -7.14 3.00
N ASN A 273 -18.35 -6.55 3.97
CA ASN A 273 -19.73 -6.10 3.79
C ASN A 273 -19.87 -5.08 2.63
N PHE A 274 -18.89 -4.18 2.49
CA PHE A 274 -18.83 -3.25 1.37
C PHE A 274 -18.66 -4.00 0.05
N TYR A 275 -17.66 -4.89 -0.02
CA TYR A 275 -17.35 -5.60 -1.27
C TYR A 275 -18.39 -6.64 -1.66
N SER A 276 -19.06 -7.33 -0.74
CA SER A 276 -20.19 -8.23 -1.02
C SER A 276 -21.35 -7.53 -1.74
N ASN A 277 -21.47 -6.20 -1.59
CA ASN A 277 -22.52 -5.40 -2.23
C ASN A 277 -21.97 -4.47 -3.32
N TYR A 278 -20.69 -4.59 -3.65
CA TYR A 278 -20.02 -3.68 -4.57
C TYR A 278 -20.54 -3.82 -6.00
N LYS A 279 -20.66 -2.68 -6.67
CA LYS A 279 -21.05 -2.59 -8.07
C LYS A 279 -20.04 -1.73 -8.83
N TYR A 280 -19.65 -2.20 -10.00
CA TYR A 280 -18.91 -1.39 -10.96
C TYR A 280 -19.87 -0.96 -12.08
N GLY A 281 -20.18 0.34 -12.12
CA GLY A 281 -21.35 0.82 -12.85
C GLY A 281 -22.62 0.23 -12.24
N ASN A 282 -23.42 -0.45 -13.07
CA ASN A 282 -24.64 -1.14 -12.61
C ASN A 282 -24.46 -2.67 -12.46
N THR A 283 -23.24 -3.17 -12.66
CA THR A 283 -22.94 -4.60 -12.63
C THR A 283 -22.40 -5.00 -11.26
N PRO A 284 -22.97 -6.02 -10.60
CA PRO A 284 -22.39 -6.57 -9.37
C PRO A 284 -20.96 -7.07 -9.58
N TYR A 285 -20.06 -6.68 -8.68
CA TYR A 285 -18.70 -7.22 -8.57
C TYR A 285 -18.44 -7.54 -7.10
N PRO A 286 -19.11 -8.57 -6.54
CA PRO A 286 -19.13 -8.84 -5.11
C PRO A 286 -17.86 -9.58 -4.64
N TYR A 287 -16.69 -9.01 -4.91
CA TYR A 287 -15.40 -9.68 -4.76
C TYR A 287 -14.49 -8.88 -3.84
N GLY A 288 -13.94 -9.51 -2.81
CA GLY A 288 -12.98 -8.88 -1.92
C GLY A 288 -12.38 -9.88 -0.94
N THR A 289 -11.09 -9.72 -0.66
CA THR A 289 -10.39 -10.42 0.41
C THR A 289 -9.63 -9.41 1.26
N ILE A 290 -9.52 -9.67 2.55
CA ILE A 290 -8.78 -8.82 3.48
C ILE A 290 -8.26 -9.65 4.66
N SER A 291 -7.13 -9.24 5.21
CA SER A 291 -6.61 -9.79 6.46
C SER A 291 -5.80 -8.76 7.24
N VAL A 292 -5.58 -9.08 8.50
CA VAL A 292 -4.66 -8.39 9.39
C VAL A 292 -3.59 -9.38 9.83
N ILE A 293 -2.33 -9.00 9.66
CA ILE A 293 -1.16 -9.75 10.12
C ILE A 293 -0.59 -9.07 11.36
N ASP A 294 -0.45 -9.82 12.46
CA ASP A 294 0.29 -9.39 13.66
C ASP A 294 1.78 -9.66 13.46
N CYS A 295 2.56 -8.60 13.25
CA CYS A 295 3.99 -8.69 12.98
C CYS A 295 4.80 -9.21 14.18
N SER A 296 4.25 -9.20 15.40
CA SER A 296 4.91 -9.80 16.56
C SER A 296 5.00 -11.34 16.47
N GLN A 297 4.14 -11.95 15.65
CA GLN A 297 4.02 -13.41 15.50
C GLN A 297 4.85 -13.96 14.34
N VAL A 298 5.45 -13.08 13.53
CA VAL A 298 6.15 -13.44 12.30
C VAL A 298 7.38 -14.32 12.56
N GLU A 299 8.21 -13.98 13.55
CA GLU A 299 9.39 -14.79 13.91
C GLU A 299 8.99 -16.19 14.43
N GLY A 300 7.88 -16.29 15.16
CA GLY A 300 7.31 -17.56 15.58
C GLY A 300 6.93 -18.44 14.39
N MET A 301 6.28 -17.84 13.38
CA MET A 301 5.93 -18.55 12.15
C MET A 301 7.16 -19.00 11.35
N VAL A 302 8.18 -18.14 11.22
CA VAL A 302 9.44 -18.46 10.52
C VAL A 302 10.13 -19.67 11.16
N ASN A 303 10.20 -19.72 12.49
CA ASN A 303 10.79 -20.87 13.19
C ASN A 303 10.02 -22.18 12.93
N ILE A 304 8.69 -22.12 12.91
CA ILE A 304 7.86 -23.29 12.60
C ILE A 304 8.03 -23.72 11.14
N MET A 305 8.06 -22.77 10.20
CA MET A 305 8.28 -23.08 8.78
C MET A 305 9.67 -23.68 8.55
N LYS A 306 10.69 -23.23 9.29
CA LYS A 306 12.02 -23.86 9.29
C LYS A 306 11.99 -25.29 9.82
N GLU A 307 11.25 -25.56 10.90
CA GLU A 307 11.05 -26.95 11.39
C GLU A 307 10.34 -27.82 10.33
N ILE A 308 9.31 -27.28 9.67
CA ILE A 308 8.57 -27.98 8.62
C ILE A 308 9.47 -28.29 7.42
N ASN A 309 10.18 -27.29 6.88
CA ASN A 309 11.03 -27.44 5.71
C ASN A 309 12.22 -28.39 5.94
N ALA A 310 12.62 -28.58 7.20
CA ALA A 310 13.65 -29.54 7.59
C ALA A 310 13.12 -30.98 7.81
N SER A 311 11.81 -31.21 7.79
CA SER A 311 11.23 -32.54 7.98
C SER A 311 11.55 -33.48 6.80
N SER A 312 11.91 -34.72 7.12
CA SER A 312 12.08 -35.80 6.13
C SER A 312 10.77 -36.48 5.73
N SER A 313 9.65 -36.10 6.34
CA SER A 313 8.35 -36.76 6.19
C SER A 313 7.33 -35.93 5.42
N LEU A 314 7.76 -34.86 4.74
CA LEU A 314 6.88 -34.03 3.91
C LEU A 314 6.24 -34.83 2.77
N SER A 315 5.00 -34.47 2.45
CA SER A 315 4.28 -35.02 1.30
C SER A 315 4.59 -34.24 0.03
N THR A 316 4.54 -34.92 -1.11
CA THR A 316 4.55 -34.26 -2.42
C THR A 316 3.27 -33.45 -2.58
N VAL A 317 3.40 -32.16 -2.89
CA VAL A 317 2.27 -31.28 -3.17
C VAL A 317 2.25 -30.95 -4.66
N VAL A 318 1.10 -31.14 -5.31
CA VAL A 318 0.88 -30.71 -6.69
C VAL A 318 0.41 -29.25 -6.67
N GLU A 319 1.10 -28.38 -7.40
CA GLU A 319 0.84 -26.94 -7.42
C GLU A 319 -0.62 -26.59 -7.79
N SER A 320 -1.25 -27.36 -8.68
CA SER A 320 -2.66 -27.17 -9.07
C SER A 320 -3.68 -27.50 -7.97
N ASP A 321 -3.26 -28.23 -6.95
CA ASP A 321 -4.15 -28.65 -5.85
C ASP A 321 -4.17 -27.62 -4.71
N ILE A 322 -3.29 -26.61 -4.78
CA ILE A 322 -3.21 -25.54 -3.78
C ILE A 322 -4.12 -24.39 -4.21
N GLN A 323 -4.86 -23.81 -3.27
CA GLN A 323 -5.64 -22.61 -3.53
C GLN A 323 -4.74 -21.48 -4.03
N SER A 324 -4.94 -21.08 -5.28
CA SER A 324 -4.35 -19.87 -5.85
C SER A 324 -5.04 -18.63 -5.27
N MET A 325 -4.26 -17.58 -5.05
CA MET A 325 -4.73 -16.29 -4.55
C MET A 325 -4.43 -15.15 -5.55
N ASP A 326 -4.16 -15.49 -6.81
CA ASP A 326 -3.94 -14.52 -7.90
C ASP A 326 -4.51 -14.98 -9.25
N GLY A 327 -4.36 -14.16 -10.29
CA GLY A 327 -4.74 -14.50 -11.66
C GLY A 327 -3.56 -14.87 -12.56
N TYR A 328 -2.38 -15.17 -12.00
CA TYR A 328 -1.20 -15.54 -12.77
C TYR A 328 -1.19 -17.02 -13.16
N ILE A 329 -0.49 -17.32 -14.25
CA ILE A 329 -0.30 -18.69 -14.74
C ILE A 329 1.19 -18.89 -15.09
N PRO A 330 1.92 -19.77 -14.38
CA PRO A 330 1.58 -20.36 -13.08
C PRO A 330 1.34 -19.29 -11.99
N SER A 331 0.62 -19.62 -10.92
CA SER A 331 0.34 -18.63 -9.87
C SER A 331 1.61 -18.29 -9.09
N ILE A 332 1.67 -17.08 -8.54
CA ILE A 332 2.77 -16.58 -7.73
C ILE A 332 2.45 -16.72 -6.25
N PHE A 333 1.20 -16.44 -5.88
CA PHE A 333 0.72 -16.37 -4.51
C PHE A 333 -0.30 -17.48 -4.28
N TYR A 334 0.02 -18.36 -3.32
CA TYR A 334 -0.84 -19.46 -2.88
C TYR A 334 -1.30 -19.23 -1.44
N ASP A 335 -2.45 -19.78 -1.06
CA ASP A 335 -2.88 -19.78 0.34
C ASP A 335 -1.88 -20.55 1.21
N MET A 336 -1.26 -19.88 2.18
CA MET A 336 -0.23 -20.47 3.03
C MET A 336 -0.77 -21.62 3.87
N GLY A 337 -1.96 -21.44 4.44
CA GLY A 337 -2.58 -22.47 5.27
C GLY A 337 -2.86 -23.74 4.48
N ASP A 338 -3.37 -23.62 3.26
CA ASP A 338 -3.66 -24.73 2.38
C ASP A 338 -2.41 -25.47 1.93
N TYR A 339 -1.39 -24.72 1.51
CA TYR A 339 -0.09 -25.27 1.14
C TYR A 339 0.49 -26.13 2.27
N VAL A 340 0.59 -25.57 3.48
CA VAL A 340 1.23 -26.25 4.61
C VAL A 340 0.41 -27.45 5.09
N ARG A 341 -0.93 -27.38 5.08
CA ARG A 341 -1.80 -28.53 5.41
C ARG A 341 -1.57 -29.72 4.48
N LYS A 342 -1.33 -29.47 3.19
CA LYS A 342 -1.01 -30.51 2.20
C LYS A 342 0.44 -31.01 2.35
N LEU A 343 1.38 -30.09 2.55
CA LEU A 343 2.82 -30.40 2.67
C LEU A 343 3.12 -31.24 3.92
N ALA A 344 2.62 -30.81 5.08
CA ALA A 344 2.94 -31.38 6.39
C ALA A 344 1.90 -32.39 6.90
N GLN A 345 1.10 -33.00 6.02
CA GLN A 345 0.02 -33.93 6.42
C GLN A 345 0.53 -35.17 7.20
N ASN A 346 1.76 -35.60 6.95
CA ASN A 346 2.40 -36.71 7.67
C ASN A 346 3.10 -36.26 8.97
N GLU A 347 3.04 -34.97 9.30
CA GLU A 347 3.68 -34.35 10.46
C GLU A 347 2.63 -33.71 11.38
N PRO A 348 1.71 -34.50 11.98
CA PRO A 348 0.51 -33.97 12.64
C PRO A 348 0.83 -33.03 13.81
N LEU A 349 1.94 -33.24 14.51
CA LEU A 349 2.36 -32.37 15.62
C LEU A 349 2.88 -31.02 15.12
N LEU A 350 3.71 -31.01 14.06
CA LEU A 350 4.18 -29.76 13.44
C LEU A 350 3.01 -29.01 12.78
N LEU A 351 2.11 -29.73 12.10
CA LEU A 351 0.93 -29.13 11.51
C LEU A 351 0.02 -28.50 12.57
N ALA A 352 -0.14 -29.14 13.74
CA ALA A 352 -0.89 -28.55 14.85
C ALA A 352 -0.20 -27.30 15.44
N LYS A 353 1.15 -27.28 15.52
CA LYS A 353 1.90 -26.07 15.91
C LYS A 353 1.68 -24.94 14.89
N PHE A 354 1.82 -25.24 13.61
CA PHE A 354 1.61 -24.30 12.51
C PHE A 354 0.22 -23.68 12.56
N ASN A 355 -0.84 -24.50 12.65
CA ASN A 355 -2.21 -23.98 12.69
C ASN A 355 -2.47 -23.04 13.87
N ARG A 356 -1.88 -23.32 15.05
CA ARG A 356 -1.96 -22.41 16.20
C ARG A 356 -1.23 -21.09 15.94
N GLN A 357 -0.01 -21.16 15.40
CA GLN A 357 0.76 -19.96 15.09
C GLN A 357 0.13 -19.13 13.97
N LEU A 358 -0.48 -19.77 12.97
CA LEU A 358 -1.19 -19.11 11.87
C LEU A 358 -2.39 -18.31 12.38
N ASN A 359 -3.14 -18.84 13.34
CA ASN A 359 -4.25 -18.11 13.96
C ASN A 359 -3.80 -16.91 14.80
N GLN A 360 -2.59 -16.96 15.38
CA GLN A 360 -2.00 -15.80 16.06
C GLN A 360 -1.44 -14.80 15.05
N LEU A 361 -0.80 -15.28 13.98
CA LEU A 361 -0.22 -14.46 12.92
C LEU A 361 -1.28 -13.69 12.15
N VAL A 362 -2.42 -14.32 11.85
CA VAL A 362 -3.53 -13.74 11.10
C VAL A 362 -4.79 -13.74 11.98
N PRO A 363 -4.85 -12.86 13.01
CA PRO A 363 -5.93 -12.85 13.98
C PRO A 363 -7.28 -12.51 13.33
N GLU A 364 -7.28 -11.63 12.34
CA GLU A 364 -8.50 -11.17 11.65
C GLU A 364 -8.36 -11.32 10.14
N LYS A 365 -9.42 -11.81 9.50
CA LYS A 365 -9.47 -12.06 8.06
C LYS A 365 -10.91 -12.23 7.57
N GLY A 366 -11.16 -11.88 6.32
CA GLY A 366 -12.45 -12.08 5.66
C GLY A 366 -12.31 -12.19 4.15
N HIS A 367 -13.28 -12.86 3.52
CA HIS A 367 -13.33 -13.02 2.07
C HIS A 367 -14.79 -13.17 1.61
N THR A 368 -15.03 -12.83 0.34
CA THR A 368 -16.22 -13.26 -0.42
C THR A 368 -16.03 -14.68 -0.97
N ASP A 369 -17.08 -15.29 -1.54
CA ASP A 369 -17.01 -16.66 -2.07
C ASP A 369 -15.96 -16.82 -3.19
N ASP A 370 -15.78 -15.76 -3.98
CA ASP A 370 -14.79 -15.67 -5.07
C ASP A 370 -13.96 -14.39 -4.97
N TYR A 371 -12.81 -14.36 -5.63
CA TYR A 371 -12.09 -13.12 -5.93
C TYR A 371 -12.04 -12.84 -7.44
N TYR A 372 -11.91 -11.56 -7.78
CA TYR A 372 -11.77 -11.10 -9.16
C TYR A 372 -10.30 -10.92 -9.54
N THR A 373 -9.96 -11.22 -10.78
CA THR A 373 -8.67 -10.88 -11.39
C THR A 373 -8.84 -10.17 -12.72
N ALA A 374 -8.07 -9.09 -12.92
CA ALA A 374 -8.04 -8.34 -14.18
C ALA A 374 -6.95 -8.83 -15.16
N LEU A 375 -6.24 -9.90 -14.82
CA LEU A 375 -5.02 -10.34 -15.53
C LEU A 375 -5.29 -11.40 -16.57
N ARG A 376 -6.32 -12.21 -16.35
CA ARG A 376 -6.64 -13.34 -17.19
C ARG A 376 -7.35 -12.86 -18.45
N THR A 377 -6.83 -13.30 -19.60
CA THR A 377 -7.37 -12.99 -20.94
C THR A 377 -8.07 -14.19 -21.58
N ASP A 378 -8.12 -15.32 -20.88
CA ASP A 378 -8.73 -16.58 -21.31
C ASP A 378 -10.24 -16.67 -20.99
N GLY A 379 -10.83 -15.56 -20.55
CA GLY A 379 -12.25 -15.46 -20.20
C GLY A 379 -12.58 -15.84 -18.75
N ILE A 380 -11.61 -16.33 -17.97
CA ILE A 380 -11.80 -16.63 -16.55
C ILE A 380 -11.29 -15.44 -15.73
N SER A 381 -12.18 -14.63 -15.17
CA SER A 381 -11.80 -13.45 -14.37
C SER A 381 -12.27 -13.52 -12.91
N VAL A 382 -12.93 -14.61 -12.54
CA VAL A 382 -13.46 -14.88 -11.21
C VAL A 382 -12.96 -16.24 -10.77
N ILE A 383 -12.37 -16.32 -9.59
CA ILE A 383 -11.73 -17.52 -9.08
C ILE A 383 -12.34 -17.85 -7.70
N PRO A 384 -12.86 -19.07 -7.50
CA PRO A 384 -13.47 -19.47 -6.24
C PRO A 384 -12.43 -19.63 -5.12
N ILE A 385 -12.84 -19.27 -3.91
CA ILE A 385 -12.05 -19.43 -2.68
C ILE A 385 -12.59 -20.65 -1.93
N GLN A 386 -11.94 -21.79 -2.08
CA GLN A 386 -12.29 -23.02 -1.37
C GLN A 386 -11.68 -23.06 0.03
N THR A 387 -10.59 -22.32 0.25
CA THR A 387 -9.93 -22.21 1.54
C THR A 387 -9.22 -20.87 1.65
N TYR A 388 -9.18 -20.32 2.86
CA TYR A 388 -8.66 -18.98 3.10
C TYR A 388 -8.00 -18.88 4.48
N SER A 389 -6.67 -18.76 4.48
CA SER A 389 -5.86 -18.49 5.65
C SER A 389 -5.62 -17.01 5.91
N GLY A 390 -5.93 -16.16 4.92
CA GLY A 390 -5.69 -14.71 4.98
C GLY A 390 -4.24 -14.29 4.77
N ILE A 391 -3.34 -15.22 4.44
CA ILE A 391 -1.94 -14.90 4.11
C ILE A 391 -1.44 -15.80 3.00
N THR A 392 -0.64 -15.23 2.08
CA THR A 392 -0.07 -15.97 0.96
C THR A 392 1.36 -16.43 1.21
N ILE A 393 1.78 -17.43 0.45
CA ILE A 393 3.16 -17.90 0.34
C ILE A 393 3.47 -18.25 -1.12
N SER A 394 4.71 -18.06 -1.54
CA SER A 394 5.17 -18.33 -2.90
C SER A 394 6.08 -19.55 -3.01
N ASP A 395 6.43 -20.21 -1.90
CA ASP A 395 7.27 -21.43 -1.87
C ASP A 395 6.88 -22.51 -2.91
N PRO A 396 5.59 -22.87 -3.12
CA PRO A 396 5.23 -23.90 -4.10
C PRO A 396 5.20 -23.41 -5.56
N SER A 397 5.39 -22.11 -5.81
CA SER A 397 5.22 -21.54 -7.15
C SER A 397 6.32 -21.97 -8.11
N THR A 398 5.92 -22.48 -9.28
CA THR A 398 6.84 -22.73 -10.40
C THR A 398 6.96 -21.51 -11.34
N ASN A 399 6.31 -20.39 -11.01
CA ASN A 399 6.41 -19.17 -11.80
C ASN A 399 7.87 -18.70 -11.89
N SER A 400 8.31 -18.36 -13.11
CA SER A 400 9.70 -17.95 -13.36
C SER A 400 10.12 -16.71 -12.57
N LYS A 401 9.18 -15.82 -12.24
CA LYS A 401 9.46 -14.63 -11.41
C LYS A 401 9.76 -14.97 -9.97
N VAL A 402 9.13 -16.02 -9.44
CA VAL A 402 9.37 -16.52 -8.09
C VAL A 402 10.71 -17.24 -8.07
N THR A 403 10.86 -18.27 -8.91
CA THR A 403 12.04 -19.14 -8.93
C THR A 403 13.34 -18.37 -9.22
N SER A 404 13.30 -17.31 -10.04
CA SER A 404 14.47 -16.45 -10.28
C SER A 404 14.84 -15.53 -9.11
N SER A 405 13.94 -15.35 -8.14
CA SER A 405 14.04 -14.33 -7.09
C SER A 405 14.20 -14.92 -5.69
N LEU A 406 13.95 -16.22 -5.49
CA LEU A 406 14.02 -16.90 -4.18
C LEU A 406 15.35 -16.67 -3.46
N SER A 407 16.48 -16.66 -4.19
CA SER A 407 17.81 -16.46 -3.58
C SER A 407 17.99 -15.09 -2.91
N HIS A 408 17.17 -14.10 -3.27
CA HIS A 408 17.18 -12.75 -2.69
C HIS A 408 16.04 -12.55 -1.68
N ASN A 409 15.15 -13.53 -1.54
CA ASN A 409 14.04 -13.47 -0.61
C ASN A 409 14.52 -13.76 0.81
N ARG A 410 14.41 -12.77 1.71
CA ARG A 410 14.88 -12.89 3.10
C ARG A 410 14.12 -13.93 3.92
N TYR A 411 12.82 -14.12 3.64
CA TYR A 411 12.02 -15.15 4.29
C TYR A 411 12.49 -16.55 3.88
N TYR A 412 12.68 -16.78 2.57
CA TYR A 412 13.17 -18.05 2.03
C TYR A 412 14.53 -18.41 2.63
N GLN A 413 15.47 -17.46 2.69
CA GLN A 413 16.78 -17.63 3.34
C GLN A 413 16.71 -17.94 4.85
N ALA A 414 15.62 -17.57 5.52
CA ALA A 414 15.44 -17.82 6.95
C ALA A 414 14.81 -19.19 7.24
N THR A 415 14.09 -19.76 6.26
CA THR A 415 13.32 -21.00 6.40
C THR A 415 13.90 -22.19 5.66
N HIS A 416 14.94 -22.00 4.83
CA HIS A 416 15.69 -23.03 4.09
C HIS A 416 17.18 -22.82 4.29
#